data_AF-A0AAW6SKM4-F1
#
_entry.id   AF-A0AAW6SKM4-F1
#
_cell.length_a   1.000
_cell.length_b   1.000
_cell.length_c   1.000
_cell.angle_alpha   90.00
_cell.angle_beta   90.00
_cell.angle_gamma   90.00
#
_symmetry.space_group_name_H-M   'P 1'
#
loop_
_entity.id
_entity.type
_entity.pdbx_description
1 polymer ?
#
loop_
_entity_poly.entity_id
_entity_poly.type
_entity_poly.pdbx_seq_one_letter_code
_entity_poly.pdbx_strand_id
1 'polypeptide(L)' 'ETVTETYTVTLSDDSTTTVDIVITGTDDLPVITADSGAVEEDGTLEATGTLTATDADNPDLAFVAATDDSSVYGSFEV' A
#
# COMPACT_ATOMS: atom_id res chain seq x y z
N GLU A 1 -12.56 5.35 -0.34
CA GLU A 1 -13.28 5.16 -1.62
C GLU A 1 -14.81 5.02 -1.41
N THR A 2 -15.67 5.40 -2.38
CA THR A 2 -17.12 5.12 -2.31
C THR A 2 -17.63 4.55 -3.63
N VAL A 3 -18.40 3.46 -3.57
CA VAL A 3 -19.07 2.84 -4.72
C VAL A 3 -20.57 2.84 -4.46
N THR A 4 -21.35 3.17 -5.49
CA THR A 4 -22.81 3.11 -5.43
C THR A 4 -23.32 2.05 -6.38
N GLU A 5 -24.02 1.07 -5.82
CA GLU A 5 -24.74 0.05 -6.57
C GLU A 5 -26.23 0.40 -6.65
N THR A 6 -26.76 0.57 -7.85
CA THR A 6 -28.18 0.87 -8.07
C THR A 6 -28.92 -0.35 -8.58
N TYR A 7 -29.96 -0.76 -7.84
CA TYR A 7 -30.85 -1.85 -8.24
C TYR A 7 -32.23 -1.31 -8.61
N THR A 8 -32.72 -1.68 -9.80
CA THR A 8 -34.11 -1.40 -10.18
C THR A 8 -35.01 -2.50 -9.61
N VAL A 9 -36.05 -2.09 -8.88
CA VAL A 9 -37.05 -2.97 -8.29
C VAL A 9 -38.38 -2.74 -9.00
N THR A 10 -38.93 -3.80 -9.58
CA THR A 10 -40.31 -3.81 -10.08
C THR A 10 -41.25 -4.13 -8.93
N LEU A 11 -42.25 -3.26 -8.72
CA LEU A 11 -43.27 -3.41 -7.69
C LEU A 11 -44.41 -4.31 -8.20
N SER A 12 -45.26 -4.75 -7.28
CA SER A 12 -46.41 -5.60 -7.62
C SER A 12 -47.47 -4.93 -8.50
N ASP A 13 -47.41 -3.61 -8.65
CA ASP A 13 -48.29 -2.81 -9.52
C ASP A 13 -47.65 -2.50 -10.89
N ASP A 14 -46.59 -3.24 -11.26
CA ASP A 14 -45.79 -3.08 -12.48
C ASP A 14 -45.03 -1.74 -12.60
N SER A 15 -45.08 -0.88 -11.59
CA SER A 15 -44.21 0.31 -11.53
C SER A 15 -42.77 -0.07 -11.11
N THR A 16 -41.81 0.80 -11.41
CA THR A 16 -40.40 0.58 -11.06
C THR A 16 -39.89 1.66 -10.11
N THR A 17 -39.10 1.26 -9.13
CA THR A 17 -38.30 2.17 -8.29
C THR A 17 -36.84 1.74 -8.29
N THR A 18 -35.96 2.56 -7.72
CA THR A 18 -34.55 2.23 -7.52
C THR A 18 -34.21 2.13 -6.04
N VAL A 19 -33.25 1.28 -5.73
CA VAL A 19 -32.61 1.19 -4.42
C VAL A 19 -31.13 1.40 -4.65
N ASP A 20 -30.60 2.47 -4.07
CA ASP A 20 -29.16 2.74 -4.06
C ASP A 20 -28.54 2.15 -2.81
N ILE A 21 -27.51 1.34 -3.01
CA ILE A 21 -26.66 0.80 -1.96
C ILE A 21 -25.33 1.55 -2.06
N VAL A 22 -25.07 2.39 -1.06
CA VAL A 22 -23.79 3.12 -0.96
C VAL A 22 -22.83 2.31 -0.11
N ILE A 23 -21.71 1.92 -0.71
CA ILE A 23 -20.62 1.21 -0.06
C ILE A 23 -19.50 2.21 0.17
N THR A 24 -19.18 2.44 1.44
CA THR A 24 -18.03 3.26 1.83
C THR A 24 -16.87 2.34 2.18
N GLY A 25 -15.80 2.39 1.38
CA GLY A 25 -14.54 1.73 1.69
C GLY A 25 -13.82 2.44 2.83
N THR A 26 -13.01 1.69 3.57
CA THR A 26 -12.04 2.23 4.53
C THR A 26 -10.70 2.45 3.84
N ASP A 27 -9.90 3.38 4.37
CA ASP A 27 -8.52 3.59 3.95
C ASP A 27 -7.66 2.39 4.41
N ASP A 28 -7.00 1.72 3.48
CA ASP A 28 -6.05 0.64 3.76
C ASP A 28 -4.70 1.20 4.20
N LEU A 29 -3.97 0.45 5.04
CA LEU A 29 -2.62 0.85 5.44
C LEU A 29 -1.62 0.55 4.31
N PRO A 30 -0.59 1.40 4.12
CA PRO A 30 0.47 1.12 3.17
C PRO A 30 1.27 -0.12 3.59
N VAL A 31 1.72 -0.90 2.62
CA VAL A 31 2.49 -2.13 2.81
C VAL A 31 3.87 -1.96 2.20
N ILE A 32 4.92 -2.30 2.96
CA ILE A 32 6.31 -2.32 2.49
C ILE A 32 6.73 -3.78 2.23
N THR A 33 7.37 -4.04 1.10
CA THR A 33 7.97 -5.35 0.81
C THR A 33 9.21 -5.56 1.69
N ALA A 34 9.22 -6.64 2.46
CA ALA A 34 10.40 -7.02 3.23
C ALA A 34 11.54 -7.47 2.31
N ASP A 35 12.76 -7.07 2.65
CA ASP A 35 14.00 -7.54 2.02
C ASP A 35 15.05 -7.81 3.11
N SER A 36 16.04 -8.65 2.81
CA SER A 36 17.10 -9.02 3.74
C SER A 36 18.42 -9.23 3.03
N GLY A 37 19.49 -8.66 3.58
CA GLY A 37 20.86 -8.91 3.14
C GLY A 37 21.72 -9.50 4.26
N ALA A 38 22.75 -10.26 3.88
CA ALA A 38 23.73 -10.81 4.81
C ALA A 38 25.13 -10.55 4.27
N VAL A 39 26.07 -10.36 5.19
CA VAL A 39 27.49 -10.21 4.90
C VAL A 39 28.27 -11.16 5.81
N GLU A 40 29.33 -11.76 5.30
CA GLU A 40 30.30 -12.51 6.11
C GLU A 40 31.53 -11.64 6.34
N GLU A 41 32.17 -11.80 7.50
CA GLU A 41 33.39 -11.06 7.86
C GLU A 41 34.53 -11.26 6.85
N ASP A 42 35.52 -10.36 6.90
CA ASP A 42 36.71 -10.34 6.03
C ASP A 42 36.43 -10.00 4.55
N GLY A 43 36.26 -8.71 4.27
CA GLY A 43 36.14 -8.21 2.89
C GLY A 43 35.43 -6.86 2.81
N THR A 44 34.86 -6.58 1.64
CA THR A 44 33.87 -5.51 1.48
C THR A 44 32.52 -6.05 1.93
N LEU A 45 31.94 -5.45 2.97
CA LEU A 45 30.69 -5.88 3.58
C LEU A 45 29.53 -5.03 3.05
N GLU A 46 29.04 -5.38 1.86
CA GLU A 46 27.94 -4.66 1.20
C GLU A 46 26.71 -5.56 1.07
N ALA A 47 25.57 -5.06 1.54
CA ALA A 47 24.26 -5.64 1.31
C ALA A 47 23.42 -4.62 0.53
N THR A 48 22.96 -5.02 -0.65
CA THR A 48 22.07 -4.20 -1.49
C THR A 48 20.70 -4.85 -1.57
N GLY A 49 19.68 -4.03 -1.78
CA GLY A 49 18.28 -4.45 -1.80
C GLY A 49 17.40 -3.36 -2.37
N THR A 50 16.12 -3.65 -2.57
CA THR A 50 15.15 -2.64 -2.99
C THR A 50 13.88 -2.79 -2.18
N LEU A 51 13.53 -1.75 -1.44
CA LEU A 51 12.26 -1.67 -0.73
C LEU A 51 11.24 -0.99 -1.64
N THR A 52 10.05 -1.60 -1.74
CA THR A 52 8.90 -1.02 -2.43
C THR A 52 7.76 -0.85 -1.44
N ALA A 53 7.02 0.24 -1.57
CA ALA A 53 5.82 0.49 -0.79
C ALA A 53 4.62 0.56 -1.73
N THR A 54 3.52 -0.07 -1.36
CA THR A 54 2.27 -0.08 -2.12
C THR A 54 1.10 0.21 -1.21
N ASP A 55 0.12 0.91 -1.75
CA ASP A 55 -1.11 1.27 -1.06
C ASP A 55 -2.25 1.18 -2.07
N ALA A 56 -3.35 0.54 -1.67
CA ALA A 56 -4.48 0.29 -2.54
C ALA A 56 -5.26 1.58 -2.84
N ASP A 57 -5.29 2.51 -1.89
CA ASP A 57 -6.00 3.79 -1.97
C ASP A 57 -5.09 4.94 -2.47
N ASN A 58 -3.76 4.77 -2.41
CA ASN A 58 -2.78 5.76 -2.86
C ASN A 58 -1.82 5.20 -3.94
N PRO A 59 -2.20 5.27 -5.23
CA PRO A 59 -1.37 4.78 -6.35
C PRO A 59 -0.09 5.59 -6.56
N ASP A 60 -0.02 6.81 -6.02
CA ASP A 60 1.15 7.69 -6.08
C ASP A 60 2.07 7.52 -4.86
N LEU A 61 1.81 6.53 -3.99
CA LEU A 61 2.68 6.24 -2.87
C LEU A 61 4.10 5.93 -3.37
N ALA A 62 5.07 6.68 -2.86
CA ALA A 62 6.48 6.42 -3.07
C ALA A 62 7.14 6.04 -1.74
N PHE A 63 7.99 5.02 -1.77
CA PHE A 63 8.87 4.74 -0.64
C PHE A 63 9.86 5.89 -0.48
N VAL A 64 9.97 6.42 0.74
CA VAL A 64 10.96 7.44 1.08
C VAL A 64 11.99 6.80 2.00
N ALA A 65 13.19 6.66 1.44
CA ALA A 65 14.42 6.31 2.11
C ALA A 65 14.61 7.12 3.40
N ALA A 66 14.84 6.46 4.53
CA ALA A 66 15.33 7.15 5.71
C ALA A 66 16.77 7.61 5.48
N THR A 67 17.08 8.86 5.80
CA THR A 67 18.47 9.32 5.82
C THR A 67 19.18 8.70 7.00
N ASP A 68 20.37 8.16 6.73
CA ASP A 68 21.25 7.50 7.67
C ASP A 68 21.45 8.26 9.01
N ASP A 69 21.34 7.54 10.14
CA ASP A 69 21.74 7.99 11.48
C ASP A 69 22.98 7.21 11.96
N SER A 70 23.88 6.91 11.04
CA SER A 70 25.09 6.17 11.37
C SER A 70 26.25 7.07 11.76
N SER A 71 26.79 6.81 12.94
CA SER A 71 28.08 7.36 13.37
C SER A 71 29.04 6.30 13.91
N VAL A 72 28.63 5.01 14.01
CA VAL A 72 29.40 4.00 14.75
C VAL A 72 29.52 2.61 14.07
N TYR A 73 28.52 2.12 13.32
CA TYR A 73 28.49 0.70 12.87
C TYR A 73 28.36 0.45 11.35
N GLY A 74 28.58 1.48 10.52
CA GLY A 74 28.42 1.39 9.06
C GLY A 74 27.30 2.29 8.56
N SER A 75 27.28 2.59 7.25
CA SER A 75 26.30 3.50 6.64
C SER A 75 25.16 2.74 5.96
N PHE A 76 23.94 3.27 6.07
CA PHE A 76 22.78 2.79 5.32
C PHE A 76 22.37 3.85 4.30
N GLU A 77 22.48 3.52 3.01
CA GLU A 77 21.95 4.32 1.91
C GLU A 77 20.76 3.58 1.31
N VAL A 78 19.68 4.31 1.01
CA VAL A 78 18.40 3.80 0.50
C VAL A 78 17.94 4.58 -0.70
#